data_AF-A0A1F4Z411-F1
#
_entry.id   AF-A0A1F4Z411-F1
#
_cell.length_a   1.000
_cell.length_b   1.000
_cell.length_c   1.000
_cell.angle_alpha   90.00
_cell.angle_beta   90.00
_cell.angle_gamma   90.00
#
_symmetry.space_group_name_H-M   'P 1'
#
loop_
_entity.id
_entity.type
_entity.pdbx_description
1 polymer ?
#
loop_
_entity_poly.entity_id
_entity_poly.type
_entity_poly.pdbx_seq_one_letter_code
_entity_poly.pdbx_strand_id
1 'polypeptide(L)'
;MASKLLVFLYSCILVLTFSSPVSAQTITFTDPVVINADNYAKYFSQYKPMAPMIARATILSAGDYTNQVTNLNNIKIADTAVEFWIGWRNFADMQSLMTPAQVTELKNLGVTTITYNPEDKPESDDFLQKTGDANPAVQFVKFARNNGFKAMLVPFGYVLINDMVPDNILAAIYSEGLDGFIVQEQNAIETNCVLDRVTRINEIVIKHETIAGRSLFTGVQVMAGQCATGDSLIDQCGEGPKTYTYQHCDLYIDELSSHGLIDMMTVWAMSSAGDQSDFLSVFRAGSETFPTPTPTNKPGDANGDNLVNGLDYLIWLSHFGQNVSGPANGDFNNNGVVNGADYLVWLSNYGL
;
A
#
# COMPACT_ATOMS: atom_id res chain seq x y z
N MET A 1 -17.99 -75.08 -20.70
CA MET A 1 -18.10 -74.23 -19.49
C MET A 1 -17.76 -72.80 -19.91
N ALA A 2 -18.62 -71.85 -19.52
CA ALA A 2 -18.59 -70.37 -19.63
C ALA A 2 -17.34 -69.71 -20.28
N SER A 3 -17.48 -68.99 -21.39
CA SER A 3 -17.86 -67.56 -21.50
C SER A 3 -16.89 -66.60 -20.80
N LYS A 4 -16.13 -65.81 -21.59
CA LYS A 4 -16.22 -64.34 -21.61
C LYS A 4 -15.34 -63.72 -22.71
N LEU A 5 -16.01 -62.92 -23.54
CA LEU A 5 -15.52 -61.98 -24.55
C LEU A 5 -15.36 -60.59 -23.87
N LEU A 6 -14.36 -59.78 -24.25
CA LEU A 6 -14.27 -58.29 -24.28
C LEU A 6 -12.78 -57.94 -24.49
N VAL A 7 -12.27 -57.50 -25.65
CA VAL A 7 -12.39 -56.21 -26.36
C VAL A 7 -12.01 -54.97 -25.51
N PHE A 8 -11.19 -54.08 -26.13
CA PHE A 8 -10.69 -52.73 -25.78
C PHE A 8 -9.20 -52.66 -25.37
N LEU A 9 -8.28 -52.30 -26.28
CA LEU A 9 -7.91 -50.97 -26.85
C LEU A 9 -6.84 -50.23 -26.00
N TYR A 10 -5.67 -50.07 -26.63
CA TYR A 10 -4.65 -49.02 -26.49
C TYR A 10 -4.56 -48.23 -25.17
N SER A 11 -3.43 -48.38 -24.48
CA SER A 11 -2.87 -47.34 -23.60
C SER A 11 -1.37 -47.20 -23.83
N CYS A 12 -0.99 -46.47 -24.88
CA CYS A 12 0.22 -45.68 -24.88
C CYS A 12 -0.13 -44.35 -24.17
N ILE A 13 0.12 -44.26 -22.86
CA ILE A 13 0.15 -42.97 -22.19
C ILE A 13 1.62 -42.54 -22.15
N LEU A 14 1.99 -41.78 -23.18
CA LEU A 14 3.11 -40.87 -23.16
C LEU A 14 2.81 -39.84 -22.06
N VAL A 15 3.46 -39.96 -20.90
CA VAL A 15 3.45 -38.91 -19.89
C VAL A 15 4.30 -37.76 -20.45
N LEU A 16 3.67 -36.89 -21.24
CA LEU A 16 4.18 -35.56 -21.48
C LEU A 16 4.00 -34.80 -20.17
N THR A 17 5.09 -34.69 -19.41
CA THR A 17 5.23 -33.63 -18.42
C THR A 17 5.18 -32.30 -19.17
N PHE A 18 3.98 -31.75 -19.35
CA PHE A 18 3.84 -30.32 -19.56
C PHE A 18 4.24 -29.66 -18.24
N SER A 19 5.53 -29.37 -18.10
CA SER A 19 5.96 -28.21 -17.36
C SER A 19 5.31 -27.01 -18.04
N SER A 20 4.15 -26.59 -17.52
CA SER A 20 3.64 -25.26 -17.81
C SER A 20 4.74 -24.29 -17.39
N PRO A 21 5.25 -23.42 -18.27
CA PRO A 21 6.08 -22.33 -17.81
C PRO A 21 5.24 -21.52 -16.82
N VAL A 22 5.86 -21.23 -15.67
CA VAL A 22 5.37 -20.30 -14.65
C VAL A 22 4.80 -19.07 -15.35
N SER A 23 3.58 -18.72 -14.98
CA SER A 23 2.90 -17.51 -15.45
C SER A 23 3.83 -16.32 -15.30
N ALA A 24 3.99 -15.58 -16.39
CA ALA A 24 4.69 -14.31 -16.43
C ALA A 24 4.25 -13.38 -15.28
N GLN A 25 5.19 -12.91 -14.48
CA GLN A 25 4.94 -11.82 -13.53
C GLN A 25 4.58 -10.56 -14.34
N THR A 26 3.32 -10.15 -14.26
CA THR A 26 2.88 -8.87 -14.80
C THR A 26 3.40 -7.78 -13.87
N ILE A 27 3.84 -6.65 -14.41
CA ILE A 27 4.22 -5.47 -13.62
C ILE A 27 2.93 -4.95 -12.97
N THR A 28 2.82 -5.05 -11.65
CA THR A 28 1.58 -4.77 -10.91
C THR A 28 1.51 -3.34 -10.38
N PHE A 29 2.58 -2.87 -9.72
CA PHE A 29 2.55 -1.57 -9.08
C PHE A 29 2.99 -0.46 -10.03
N THR A 30 2.12 0.51 -10.32
CA THR A 30 2.43 1.67 -11.19
C THR A 30 2.44 3.01 -10.45
N ASP A 31 1.85 3.08 -9.26
CA ASP A 31 1.79 4.29 -8.43
C ASP A 31 3.14 4.69 -7.82
N PRO A 32 3.35 5.94 -7.37
CA PRO A 32 4.61 6.37 -6.78
C PRO A 32 5.14 5.50 -5.63
N VAL A 33 6.47 5.35 -5.57
CA VAL A 33 7.15 4.72 -4.43
C VAL A 33 7.92 5.77 -3.65
N VAL A 34 7.63 5.88 -2.35
CA VAL A 34 8.38 6.75 -1.44
C VAL A 34 9.54 6.00 -0.82
N ILE A 35 10.76 6.50 -1.09
CA ILE A 35 12.02 6.00 -0.55
C ILE A 35 12.66 7.07 0.33
N ASN A 36 13.31 6.65 1.41
CA ASN A 36 14.12 7.55 2.22
C ASN A 36 15.22 8.20 1.36
N ALA A 37 15.38 9.52 1.48
CA ALA A 37 16.30 10.30 0.65
C ALA A 37 17.76 9.82 0.77
N ASP A 38 18.21 9.37 1.94
CA ASP A 38 19.58 8.87 2.12
C ASP A 38 19.82 7.59 1.31
N ASN A 39 18.84 6.68 1.32
CA ASN A 39 18.88 5.49 0.48
C ASN A 39 18.79 5.86 -1.01
N TYR A 40 17.90 6.78 -1.38
CA TYR A 40 17.77 7.18 -2.78
C TYR A 40 19.07 7.80 -3.30
N ALA A 41 19.67 8.74 -2.55
CA ALA A 41 20.94 9.36 -2.90
C ALA A 41 22.07 8.35 -3.08
N LYS A 42 22.09 7.30 -2.25
CA LYS A 42 23.11 6.26 -2.30
C LYS A 42 22.96 5.28 -3.49
N TYR A 43 21.73 5.01 -3.93
CA TYR A 43 21.45 3.99 -4.96
C TYR A 43 20.61 4.50 -6.14
N PHE A 44 20.67 5.80 -6.43
CA PHE A 44 19.78 6.44 -7.42
C PHE A 44 19.82 5.77 -8.80
N SER A 45 20.95 5.21 -9.25
CA SER A 45 21.04 4.54 -10.55
C SER A 45 20.17 3.28 -10.65
N GLN A 46 19.91 2.62 -9.52
CA GLN A 46 19.05 1.44 -9.41
C GLN A 46 17.58 1.83 -9.30
N TYR A 47 17.28 2.94 -8.62
CA TYR A 47 15.92 3.42 -8.38
C TYR A 47 15.34 4.29 -9.48
N LYS A 48 16.18 5.04 -10.20
CA LYS A 48 15.79 5.88 -11.33
C LYS A 48 14.97 5.14 -12.40
N PRO A 49 15.30 3.90 -12.83
CA PRO A 49 14.47 3.17 -13.79
C PRO A 49 13.13 2.67 -13.21
N MET A 50 12.92 2.74 -11.89
CA MET A 50 11.71 2.28 -11.18
C MET A 50 10.71 3.42 -10.90
N ALA A 51 10.82 4.54 -11.62
CA ALA A 51 9.93 5.68 -11.53
C ALA A 51 8.44 5.30 -11.72
N PRO A 52 7.49 6.06 -11.14
CA PRO A 52 7.67 7.31 -10.37
C PRO A 52 8.18 7.12 -8.94
N MET A 53 9.10 8.00 -8.51
CA MET A 53 9.74 7.96 -7.19
C MET A 53 9.52 9.26 -6.42
N ILE A 54 9.35 9.12 -5.10
CA ILE A 54 9.32 10.23 -4.15
C ILE A 54 10.49 10.04 -3.19
N ALA A 55 11.41 10.98 -3.13
CA ALA A 55 12.47 10.97 -2.12
C ALA A 55 12.01 11.75 -0.88
N ARG A 56 11.84 11.04 0.23
CA ARG A 56 11.46 11.63 1.52
C ARG A 56 12.67 11.74 2.44
N ALA A 57 13.09 12.97 2.71
CA ALA A 57 14.02 13.27 3.78
C ALA A 57 13.34 13.18 5.15
N THR A 58 14.01 12.62 6.16
CA THR A 58 13.46 12.53 7.52
C THR A 58 14.36 13.29 8.48
N ILE A 59 13.85 14.37 9.08
CA ILE A 59 14.52 15.17 10.09
C ILE A 59 14.31 14.52 11.46
N LEU A 60 15.37 13.93 11.99
CA LEU A 60 15.36 13.30 13.32
C LEU A 60 15.52 14.31 14.46
N SER A 61 16.20 15.42 14.19
CA SER A 61 16.37 16.56 15.09
C SER A 61 16.65 17.82 14.28
N ALA A 62 16.49 19.01 14.86
CA ALA A 62 16.78 20.26 14.16
C ALA A 62 18.21 20.33 13.56
N GLY A 63 19.19 19.65 14.18
CA GLY A 63 20.58 19.59 13.69
C GLY A 63 20.80 18.75 12.43
N ASP A 64 19.83 17.92 12.04
CA ASP A 64 19.93 17.01 10.88
C ASP A 64 19.46 17.67 9.56
N TYR A 65 18.73 18.79 9.67
CA TYR A 65 18.11 19.45 8.52
C TYR A 65 19.07 19.73 7.36
N THR A 66 20.23 20.32 7.66
CA THR A 66 21.22 20.68 6.64
C THR A 66 21.70 19.48 5.83
N ASN A 67 21.90 18.33 6.50
CA ASN A 67 22.34 17.11 5.84
C ASN A 67 21.26 16.59 4.89
N GLN A 68 20.01 16.55 5.40
CA GLN A 68 18.86 16.06 4.66
C GLN A 68 18.53 16.94 3.43
N VAL A 69 18.58 18.26 3.56
CA VAL A 69 18.43 19.21 2.43
C VAL A 69 19.55 19.04 1.42
N THR A 70 20.79 18.84 1.89
CA THR A 70 21.93 18.57 1.00
C THR A 70 21.71 17.29 0.19
N ASN A 71 21.21 16.24 0.82
CA ASN A 71 20.91 14.97 0.15
C ASN A 71 19.83 15.12 -0.91
N LEU A 72 18.72 15.80 -0.60
CA LEU A 72 17.68 16.10 -1.58
C LEU A 72 18.21 16.92 -2.77
N ASN A 73 19.08 17.92 -2.52
CA ASN A 73 19.69 18.70 -3.60
C ASN A 73 20.62 17.86 -4.49
N ASN A 74 21.36 16.92 -3.91
CA ASN A 74 22.17 15.98 -4.69
C ASN A 74 21.29 15.09 -5.57
N ILE A 75 20.15 14.61 -5.05
CA ILE A 75 19.19 13.85 -5.85
C ILE A 75 18.63 14.71 -6.98
N LYS A 76 18.25 15.96 -6.71
CA LYS A 76 17.72 16.89 -7.73
C LYS A 76 18.66 17.06 -8.93
N ILE A 77 19.97 17.11 -8.67
CA ILE A 77 20.99 17.22 -9.71
C ILE A 77 21.09 15.92 -10.53
N ALA A 78 20.94 14.76 -9.90
CA ALA A 78 21.08 13.45 -10.54
C ALA A 78 19.80 12.96 -11.24
N ASP A 79 18.63 13.36 -10.74
CA ASP A 79 17.33 12.88 -11.17
C ASP A 79 16.23 13.94 -10.98
N THR A 80 15.83 14.57 -12.08
CA THR A 80 14.84 15.66 -12.07
C THR A 80 13.40 15.18 -12.08
N ALA A 81 13.16 13.87 -12.21
CA ALA A 81 11.82 13.28 -12.24
C ALA A 81 11.29 12.89 -10.84
N VAL A 82 12.08 13.12 -9.79
CA VAL A 82 11.77 12.74 -8.42
C VAL A 82 11.01 13.86 -7.72
N GLU A 83 9.92 13.50 -7.04
CA GLU A 83 9.22 14.43 -6.13
C GLU A 83 9.89 14.44 -4.75
N PHE A 84 9.99 15.61 -4.12
CA PHE A 84 10.66 15.76 -2.83
C PHE A 84 9.72 16.04 -1.67
N TRP A 85 9.84 15.21 -0.65
CA TRP A 85 9.13 15.33 0.60
C TRP A 85 10.15 15.50 1.73
N ILE A 86 9.75 16.19 2.80
CA ILE A 86 10.57 16.32 4.00
C ILE A 86 9.70 16.17 5.25
N GLY A 87 10.15 15.32 6.17
CA GLY A 87 9.38 14.92 7.33
C GLY A 87 10.05 15.24 8.64
N TRP A 88 9.26 15.43 9.69
CA TRP A 88 9.75 15.58 11.06
C TRP A 88 9.18 14.48 11.94
N ARG A 89 10.03 13.96 12.84
CA ARG A 89 9.60 13.04 13.92
C ARG A 89 9.13 13.80 15.17
N ASN A 90 9.42 15.09 15.24
CA ASN A 90 9.12 15.93 16.39
C ASN A 90 8.64 17.30 15.89
N PHE A 91 7.47 17.72 16.36
CA PHE A 91 6.86 18.98 15.98
C PHE A 91 7.58 20.19 16.60
N ALA A 92 8.12 20.09 17.82
CA ALA A 92 8.89 21.18 18.41
C ALA A 92 10.19 21.46 17.63
N ASP A 93 10.87 20.42 17.15
CA ASP A 93 12.03 20.55 16.27
C ASP A 93 11.65 21.27 14.97
N MET A 94 10.53 20.86 14.35
CA MET A 94 9.99 21.54 13.17
C MET A 94 9.74 23.02 13.44
N GLN A 95 9.04 23.36 14.53
CA GLN A 95 8.73 24.75 14.90
C GLN A 95 9.99 25.59 15.10
N SER A 96 11.02 25.01 15.73
CA SER A 96 12.28 25.71 16.00
C SER A 96 13.08 26.04 14.73
N LEU A 97 12.90 25.24 13.68
CA LEU A 97 13.71 25.26 12.48
C LEU A 97 13.03 25.96 11.30
N MET A 98 11.72 25.78 11.14
CA MET A 98 10.96 26.19 9.96
C MET A 98 10.64 27.69 9.94
N THR A 99 11.69 28.52 9.87
CA THR A 99 11.55 29.96 9.66
C THR A 99 11.16 30.26 8.21
N PRO A 100 10.71 31.50 7.89
CA PRO A 100 10.40 31.88 6.50
C PRO A 100 11.55 31.63 5.50
N ALA A 101 12.81 31.69 5.96
CA ALA A 101 13.97 31.41 5.12
C ALA A 101 14.06 29.92 4.75
N GLN A 102 13.90 29.01 5.71
CA GLN A 102 13.89 27.56 5.48
C GLN A 102 12.67 27.14 4.64
N VAL A 103 11.50 27.76 4.85
CA VAL A 103 10.33 27.54 3.98
C VAL A 103 10.67 27.87 2.53
N THR A 104 11.30 29.03 2.30
CA THR A 104 11.70 29.47 0.95
C THR A 104 12.75 28.53 0.34
N GLU A 105 13.72 28.09 1.13
CA GLU A 105 14.74 27.12 0.72
C GLU A 105 14.11 25.81 0.23
N LEU A 106 13.20 25.22 1.01
CA LEU A 106 12.51 23.98 0.64
C LEU A 106 11.65 24.15 -0.62
N LYS A 107 10.96 25.29 -0.75
CA LYS A 107 10.20 25.60 -1.97
C LYS A 107 11.09 25.70 -3.21
N ASN A 108 12.24 26.38 -3.10
CA ASN A 108 13.21 26.48 -4.20
C ASN A 108 13.84 25.11 -4.55
N LEU A 109 13.99 24.24 -3.55
CA LEU A 109 14.41 22.87 -3.76
C LEU A 109 13.36 22.05 -4.52
N GLY A 110 12.08 22.43 -4.48
CA GLY A 110 10.98 21.72 -5.12
C GLY A 110 10.22 20.80 -4.18
N VAL A 111 10.34 21.02 -2.86
CA VAL A 111 9.58 20.26 -1.86
C VAL A 111 8.11 20.63 -1.95
N THR A 112 7.28 19.63 -2.23
CA THR A 112 5.82 19.75 -2.39
C THR A 112 5.08 19.42 -1.11
N THR A 113 5.60 18.47 -0.35
CA THR A 113 4.92 17.85 0.79
C THR A 113 5.81 17.86 2.02
N ILE A 114 5.22 18.18 3.17
CA ILE A 114 5.83 17.97 4.47
C ILE A 114 5.12 16.85 5.22
N THR A 115 5.88 16.09 6.00
CA THR A 115 5.33 14.98 6.78
C THR A 115 5.59 15.12 8.27
N TYR A 116 4.73 14.51 9.07
CA TYR A 116 4.87 14.49 10.53
C TYR A 116 4.56 13.09 11.04
N ASN A 117 5.42 12.53 11.91
CA ASN A 117 5.11 11.28 12.61
C ASN A 117 4.52 11.60 14.00
N PRO A 118 3.20 11.48 14.19
CA PRO A 118 2.59 11.73 15.49
C PRO A 118 2.77 10.58 16.49
N GLU A 119 3.26 9.42 16.07
CA GLU A 119 3.36 8.21 16.91
C GLU A 119 4.64 8.15 17.74
N ASP A 120 5.65 8.94 17.38
CA ASP A 120 6.92 8.93 18.07
C ASP A 120 6.82 9.58 19.45
N LYS A 121 7.42 8.93 20.44
CA LYS A 121 7.60 9.52 21.77
C LYS A 121 8.53 10.74 21.66
N PRO A 122 8.25 11.85 22.36
CA PRO A 122 7.23 11.98 23.41
C PRO A 122 5.83 12.42 22.94
N GLU A 123 5.60 12.67 21.64
CA GLU A 123 4.44 13.42 21.15
C GLU A 123 3.15 12.60 21.05
N SER A 124 3.26 11.27 21.06
CA SER A 124 2.11 10.36 20.94
C SER A 124 0.97 10.63 21.94
N ASP A 125 1.32 11.02 23.17
CA ASP A 125 0.33 11.22 24.23
C ASP A 125 -0.46 12.51 23.99
N ASP A 126 0.24 13.57 23.59
CA ASP A 126 -0.37 14.84 23.20
C ASP A 126 -1.23 14.68 21.95
N PHE A 127 -0.77 13.92 20.98
CA PHE A 127 -1.53 13.60 19.77
C PHE A 127 -2.85 12.89 20.07
N LEU A 128 -2.85 11.92 20.99
CA LEU A 128 -4.05 11.13 21.32
C LEU A 128 -5.01 11.82 22.29
N GLN A 129 -4.56 12.82 23.06
CA GLN A 129 -5.35 13.40 24.15
C GLN A 129 -5.74 14.87 23.92
N LYS A 130 -4.89 15.66 23.26
CA LYS A 130 -5.16 17.09 23.07
C LYS A 130 -6.12 17.29 21.90
N THR A 131 -6.95 18.33 22.00
CA THR A 131 -7.95 18.68 20.98
C THR A 131 -7.72 20.09 20.45
N GLY A 132 -8.22 20.35 19.24
CA GLY A 132 -8.10 21.65 18.57
C GLY A 132 -6.65 22.13 18.52
N ASP A 133 -6.43 23.41 18.81
CA ASP A 133 -5.13 24.07 18.68
C ASP A 133 -4.07 23.61 19.68
N ALA A 134 -4.44 22.82 20.68
CA ALA A 134 -3.46 22.21 21.58
C ALA A 134 -2.82 20.96 20.98
N ASN A 135 -3.42 20.35 19.94
CA ASN A 135 -2.93 19.13 19.33
C ASN A 135 -1.78 19.43 18.34
N PRO A 136 -0.61 18.76 18.45
CA PRO A 136 0.53 19.02 17.58
C PRO A 136 0.25 18.73 16.09
N ALA A 137 -0.57 17.72 15.78
CA ALA A 137 -0.94 17.43 14.39
C ALA A 137 -1.81 18.54 13.78
N VAL A 138 -2.72 19.14 14.56
CA VAL A 138 -3.51 20.31 14.11
C VAL A 138 -2.59 21.49 13.83
N GLN A 139 -1.62 21.76 14.70
CA GLN A 139 -0.66 22.85 14.51
C GLN A 139 0.26 22.60 13.30
N PHE A 140 0.70 21.36 13.09
CA PHE A 140 1.46 20.94 11.91
C PHE A 140 0.70 21.19 10.60
N VAL A 141 -0.55 20.74 10.51
CA VAL A 141 -1.37 20.90 9.31
C VAL A 141 -1.63 22.38 9.01
N LYS A 142 -1.92 23.18 10.06
CA LYS A 142 -2.01 24.65 9.92
C LYS A 142 -0.75 25.26 9.33
N PHE A 143 0.41 24.84 9.83
CA PHE A 143 1.69 25.33 9.30
C PHE A 143 1.85 24.96 7.83
N ALA A 144 1.59 23.70 7.46
CA ALA A 144 1.71 23.22 6.08
C ALA A 144 0.82 24.04 5.14
N ARG A 145 -0.47 24.16 5.47
CA ARG A 145 -1.46 24.94 4.71
C ARG A 145 -1.04 26.39 4.53
N ASN A 146 -0.64 27.05 5.61
CA ASN A 146 -0.24 28.47 5.58
C ASN A 146 1.03 28.72 4.76
N ASN A 147 1.85 27.70 4.54
CA ASN A 147 3.07 27.77 3.74
C ASN A 147 2.93 27.04 2.38
N GLY A 148 1.70 26.65 2.01
CA GLY A 148 1.37 26.02 0.74
C GLY A 148 2.04 24.66 0.50
N PHE A 149 2.34 23.90 1.54
CA PHE A 149 2.76 22.51 1.44
C PHE A 149 1.56 21.58 1.57
N LYS A 150 1.61 20.41 0.92
CA LYS A 150 0.77 19.28 1.33
C LYS A 150 1.22 18.77 2.69
N ALA A 151 0.28 18.33 3.52
CA ALA A 151 0.51 17.77 4.85
C ALA A 151 0.16 16.29 4.88
N MET A 152 1.12 15.45 5.30
CA MET A 152 0.92 14.01 5.46
C MET A 152 1.30 13.56 6.87
N LEU A 153 0.53 12.64 7.47
CA LEU A 153 0.96 11.93 8.69
C LEU A 153 1.73 10.66 8.30
N VAL A 154 3.02 10.58 8.66
CA VAL A 154 3.95 9.57 8.16
C VAL A 154 5.08 9.21 9.15
N PRO A 155 5.23 7.92 9.52
CA PRO A 155 4.18 6.91 9.50
C PRO A 155 3.02 7.29 10.42
N PHE A 156 1.83 6.77 10.11
CA PHE A 156 0.66 6.77 10.98
C PHE A 156 0.24 5.30 11.11
N GLY A 157 1.04 4.53 11.86
CA GLY A 157 0.99 3.09 12.01
C GLY A 157 0.05 2.58 13.09
N TYR A 158 0.61 2.23 14.25
CA TYR A 158 -0.07 1.41 15.25
C TYR A 158 -1.37 2.03 15.75
N VAL A 159 -1.41 3.36 15.97
CA VAL A 159 -2.63 3.98 16.49
C VAL A 159 -3.74 4.03 15.44
N LEU A 160 -3.38 4.04 14.17
CA LEU A 160 -4.33 4.03 13.06
C LEU A 160 -4.85 2.61 12.83
N ILE A 161 -3.96 1.62 12.76
CA ILE A 161 -4.30 0.20 12.58
C ILE A 161 -5.20 -0.30 13.72
N ASN A 162 -5.06 0.21 14.94
CA ASN A 162 -5.88 -0.20 16.07
C ASN A 162 -7.05 0.75 16.38
N ASP A 163 -7.37 1.68 15.47
CA ASP A 163 -8.44 2.68 15.60
C ASP A 163 -8.44 3.45 16.93
N MET A 164 -7.24 3.85 17.39
CA MET A 164 -7.05 4.45 18.70
C MET A 164 -7.28 5.95 18.73
N VAL A 165 -7.36 6.62 17.57
CA VAL A 165 -7.49 8.07 17.49
C VAL A 165 -8.97 8.45 17.51
N PRO A 166 -9.44 9.21 18.53
CA PRO A 166 -10.82 9.65 18.60
C PRO A 166 -11.27 10.46 17.37
N ASP A 167 -12.50 10.23 16.91
CA ASP A 167 -13.05 10.88 15.72
C ASP A 167 -13.04 12.41 15.80
N ASN A 168 -13.22 12.98 16.99
CA ASN A 168 -13.17 14.44 17.18
C ASN A 168 -11.74 15.01 17.00
N ILE A 169 -10.70 14.23 17.29
CA ILE A 169 -9.31 14.61 17.02
C ILE A 169 -9.03 14.51 15.53
N LEU A 170 -9.45 13.42 14.88
CA LEU A 170 -9.36 13.26 13.42
C LEU A 170 -10.08 14.40 12.70
N ALA A 171 -11.33 14.70 13.08
CA ALA A 171 -12.11 15.80 12.51
C ALA A 171 -11.40 17.15 12.64
N ALA A 172 -10.79 17.44 13.80
CA ALA A 172 -10.02 18.66 13.99
C ALA A 172 -8.82 18.74 13.03
N ILE A 173 -8.07 17.65 12.88
CA ILE A 173 -6.91 17.57 11.97
C ILE A 173 -7.35 17.74 10.51
N TYR A 174 -8.40 17.04 10.08
CA TYR A 174 -8.91 17.13 8.71
C TYR A 174 -9.50 18.49 8.37
N SER A 175 -10.15 19.15 9.33
CA SER A 175 -10.70 20.50 9.16
C SER A 175 -9.63 21.55 8.85
N GLU A 176 -8.38 21.29 9.25
CA GLU A 176 -7.24 22.17 8.94
C GLU A 176 -6.60 21.88 7.57
N GLY A 177 -7.02 20.81 6.90
CA GLY A 177 -6.58 20.47 5.55
C GLY A 177 -5.48 19.43 5.46
N LEU A 178 -5.46 18.41 6.32
CA LEU A 178 -4.51 17.29 6.19
C LEU A 178 -4.72 16.54 4.87
N ASP A 179 -3.74 16.52 3.97
CA ASP A 179 -3.92 15.92 2.64
C ASP A 179 -4.03 14.40 2.66
N GLY A 180 -3.38 13.74 3.62
CA GLY A 180 -3.36 12.29 3.66
C GLY A 180 -2.52 11.68 4.77
N PHE A 181 -2.32 10.37 4.69
CA PHE A 181 -1.56 9.61 5.67
C PHE A 181 -0.91 8.39 5.05
N ILE A 182 0.09 7.84 5.74
CA ILE A 182 0.70 6.57 5.40
C ILE A 182 0.50 5.58 6.55
N VAL A 183 -0.25 4.51 6.28
CA VAL A 183 -0.45 3.41 7.22
C VAL A 183 0.82 2.57 7.29
N GLN A 184 1.39 2.39 8.49
CA GLN A 184 2.57 1.55 8.65
C GLN A 184 2.22 0.12 9.07
N GLU A 185 2.38 -0.81 8.14
CA GLU A 185 2.10 -2.23 8.30
C GLU A 185 3.29 -2.92 9.00
N GLN A 186 3.44 -2.77 10.31
CA GLN A 186 4.51 -3.44 11.06
C GLN A 186 4.17 -4.92 11.32
N ASN A 187 3.64 -5.21 12.51
CA ASN A 187 3.32 -6.58 12.93
C ASN A 187 2.27 -7.24 12.02
N ALA A 188 1.38 -6.44 11.41
CA ALA A 188 0.34 -6.95 10.51
C ALA A 188 0.90 -7.81 9.37
N ILE A 189 2.07 -7.45 8.82
CA ILE A 189 2.74 -8.23 7.76
C ILE A 189 3.07 -9.65 8.23
N GLU A 190 3.42 -9.81 9.51
CA GLU A 190 3.93 -11.08 10.05
C GLU A 190 2.84 -11.91 10.73
N THR A 191 1.63 -11.36 10.91
CA THR A 191 0.56 -12.03 11.68
C THR A 191 -0.74 -12.25 10.91
N ASN A 192 -0.95 -11.56 9.77
CA ASN A 192 -2.25 -11.53 9.11
C ASN A 192 -2.13 -11.90 7.63
N CYS A 193 -3.18 -12.54 7.09
CA CYS A 193 -3.26 -12.86 5.67
C CYS A 193 -3.48 -11.59 4.83
N VAL A 194 -3.15 -11.64 3.53
CA VAL A 194 -3.29 -10.51 2.60
C VAL A 194 -4.69 -9.88 2.67
N LEU A 195 -5.73 -10.71 2.61
CA LEU A 195 -7.12 -10.23 2.63
C LEU A 195 -7.49 -9.51 3.93
N ASP A 196 -7.05 -10.00 5.08
CA ASP A 196 -7.31 -9.34 6.36
C ASP A 196 -6.68 -7.95 6.41
N ARG A 197 -5.47 -7.83 5.87
CA ARG A 197 -4.71 -6.58 5.80
C ARG A 197 -5.37 -5.59 4.84
N VAL A 198 -5.74 -6.05 3.64
CA VAL A 198 -6.45 -5.23 2.63
C VAL A 198 -7.79 -4.73 3.17
N THR A 199 -8.56 -5.61 3.81
CA THR A 199 -9.82 -5.24 4.46
C THR A 199 -9.58 -4.15 5.49
N ARG A 200 -8.53 -4.28 6.31
CA ARG A 200 -8.21 -3.30 7.33
C ARG A 200 -7.84 -1.94 6.74
N ILE A 201 -7.07 -1.90 5.66
CA ILE A 201 -6.76 -0.65 4.96
C ILE A 201 -8.03 -0.01 4.41
N ASN A 202 -8.91 -0.78 3.76
CA ASN A 202 -10.17 -0.27 3.23
C ASN A 202 -11.06 0.34 4.33
N GLU A 203 -11.17 -0.31 5.50
CA GLU A 203 -11.88 0.25 6.66
C GLU A 203 -11.29 1.59 7.13
N ILE A 204 -9.96 1.67 7.22
CA ILE A 204 -9.25 2.88 7.61
C ILE A 204 -9.53 4.00 6.59
N VAL A 205 -9.40 3.73 5.29
CA VAL A 205 -9.67 4.70 4.23
C VAL A 205 -11.11 5.21 4.31
N ILE A 206 -12.10 4.31 4.33
CA ILE A 206 -13.52 4.67 4.42
C ILE A 206 -13.79 5.56 5.63
N LYS A 207 -13.30 5.16 6.82
CA LYS A 207 -13.50 5.94 8.04
C LYS A 207 -12.91 7.34 7.90
N HIS A 208 -11.66 7.43 7.46
CA HIS A 208 -10.92 8.67 7.44
C HIS A 208 -11.45 9.64 6.37
N GLU A 209 -11.79 9.15 5.18
CA GLU A 209 -12.43 9.97 4.15
C GLU A 209 -13.83 10.41 4.56
N THR A 210 -14.58 9.58 5.28
CA THR A 210 -15.90 9.94 5.84
C THR A 210 -15.79 11.10 6.82
N ILE A 211 -14.81 11.04 7.75
CA ILE A 211 -14.58 12.12 8.72
C ILE A 211 -14.06 13.38 8.01
N ALA A 212 -13.20 13.22 7.00
CA ALA A 212 -12.67 14.34 6.22
C ALA A 212 -13.70 14.99 5.28
N GLY A 213 -14.74 14.24 4.88
CA GLY A 213 -15.73 14.66 3.89
C GLY A 213 -15.16 14.79 2.46
N ARG A 214 -14.03 14.15 2.18
CA ARG A 214 -13.32 14.17 0.89
C ARG A 214 -12.33 13.01 0.79
N SER A 215 -11.87 12.73 -0.42
CA SER A 215 -10.79 11.78 -0.63
C SER A 215 -9.48 12.26 -0.01
N LEU A 216 -8.70 11.29 0.46
CA LEU A 216 -7.42 11.50 1.14
C LEU A 216 -6.33 10.75 0.39
N PHE A 217 -5.15 11.37 0.30
CA PHE A 217 -3.99 10.72 -0.27
C PHE A 217 -3.51 9.61 0.68
N THR A 218 -3.63 8.37 0.26
CA THR A 218 -3.42 7.19 1.10
C THR A 218 -2.17 6.45 0.66
N GLY A 219 -1.28 6.16 1.60
CA GLY A 219 -0.18 5.24 1.33
C GLY A 219 -0.08 4.13 2.36
N VAL A 220 0.64 3.08 2.00
CA VAL A 220 1.03 2.00 2.93
C VAL A 220 2.54 1.89 3.01
N GLN A 221 3.06 1.61 4.20
CA GLN A 221 4.47 1.34 4.41
C GLN A 221 4.72 -0.14 4.62
N VAL A 222 5.59 -0.71 3.79
CA VAL A 222 6.12 -2.06 3.92
C VAL A 222 7.62 -2.04 4.17
N MET A 223 8.15 -3.13 4.73
CA MET A 223 9.55 -3.26 5.10
C MET A 223 10.09 -4.61 4.62
N ALA A 224 11.26 -4.60 3.99
CA ALA A 224 11.83 -5.82 3.40
C ALA A 224 11.99 -6.96 4.43
N GLY A 225 12.47 -6.65 5.65
CA GLY A 225 12.63 -7.66 6.71
C GLY A 225 11.30 -8.33 7.07
N GLN A 226 10.29 -7.53 7.37
CA GLN A 226 8.95 -8.02 7.71
C GLN A 226 8.31 -8.77 6.54
N CYS A 227 8.47 -8.29 5.31
CA CYS A 227 7.95 -8.98 4.13
C CYS A 227 8.59 -10.35 3.92
N ALA A 228 9.90 -10.50 4.18
CA ALA A 228 10.54 -11.80 4.14
C ALA A 228 9.98 -12.75 5.21
N THR A 229 9.72 -12.24 6.42
CA THR A 229 9.07 -13.02 7.49
C THR A 229 7.63 -13.40 7.12
N GLY A 230 6.87 -12.46 6.55
CA GLY A 230 5.46 -12.61 6.19
C GLY A 230 5.21 -13.73 5.17
N ASP A 231 6.19 -14.04 4.31
CA ASP A 231 6.09 -15.20 3.40
C ASP A 231 5.84 -16.54 4.13
N SER A 232 6.13 -16.63 5.44
CA SER A 232 5.80 -17.81 6.24
C SER A 232 4.30 -18.06 6.40
N LEU A 233 3.46 -17.05 6.12
CA LEU A 233 2.01 -17.14 6.20
C LEU A 233 1.35 -17.69 4.93
N ILE A 234 2.04 -17.71 3.79
CA ILE A 234 1.47 -18.00 2.46
C ILE A 234 0.65 -19.31 2.46
N ASP A 235 1.24 -20.41 2.96
CA ASP A 235 0.58 -21.71 3.00
C ASP A 235 -0.63 -21.72 3.96
N GLN A 236 -0.50 -21.05 5.11
CA GLN A 236 -1.58 -20.94 6.10
C GLN A 236 -2.75 -20.10 5.58
N CYS A 237 -2.45 -19.06 4.82
CA CYS A 237 -3.40 -18.10 4.28
C CYS A 237 -4.02 -18.55 2.94
N GLY A 238 -3.50 -19.63 2.35
CA GLY A 238 -3.97 -20.11 1.06
C GLY A 238 -3.63 -19.16 -0.09
N GLU A 239 -2.53 -18.43 -0.01
CA GLU A 239 -2.08 -17.41 -0.97
C GLU A 239 -1.30 -18.02 -2.15
N GLY A 240 -1.68 -19.23 -2.54
CA GLY A 240 -0.99 -20.03 -3.54
C GLY A 240 0.35 -20.60 -3.08
N PRO A 241 1.10 -21.29 -3.96
CA PRO A 241 2.42 -21.78 -3.63
C PRO A 241 3.42 -20.62 -3.55
N LYS A 242 4.30 -20.63 -2.55
CA LYS A 242 5.45 -19.70 -2.52
C LYS A 242 6.41 -20.01 -3.66
N THR A 243 6.65 -19.03 -4.54
CA THR A 243 7.52 -19.15 -5.71
C THR A 243 8.69 -18.15 -5.73
N TYR A 244 8.60 -17.06 -4.96
CA TYR A 244 9.67 -16.07 -4.78
C TYR A 244 9.64 -15.46 -3.37
N THR A 245 10.68 -14.70 -3.03
CA THR A 245 10.78 -13.97 -1.75
C THR A 245 9.95 -12.69 -1.84
N TYR A 246 9.28 -12.33 -0.74
CA TYR A 246 8.38 -11.18 -0.60
C TYR A 246 7.00 -11.34 -1.25
N GLN A 247 6.65 -12.53 -1.73
CA GLN A 247 5.39 -12.82 -2.39
C GLN A 247 4.17 -12.40 -1.54
N HIS A 248 4.21 -12.59 -0.22
CA HIS A 248 3.10 -12.17 0.65
C HIS A 248 2.86 -10.65 0.60
N CYS A 249 3.93 -9.83 0.61
CA CYS A 249 3.80 -8.39 0.47
C CYS A 249 3.48 -7.94 -0.95
N ASP A 250 4.01 -8.65 -1.96
CA ASP A 250 3.73 -8.37 -3.37
C ASP A 250 2.24 -8.52 -3.67
N LEU A 251 1.64 -9.65 -3.28
CA LEU A 251 0.20 -9.88 -3.38
C LEU A 251 -0.60 -8.78 -2.66
N TYR A 252 -0.17 -8.37 -1.47
CA TYR A 252 -0.81 -7.29 -0.73
C TYR A 252 -0.75 -5.93 -1.45
N ILE A 253 0.41 -5.57 -2.02
CA ILE A 253 0.58 -4.29 -2.73
C ILE A 253 -0.19 -4.30 -4.05
N ASP A 254 -0.15 -5.42 -4.78
CA ASP A 254 -0.93 -5.60 -6.01
C ASP A 254 -2.42 -5.39 -5.73
N GLU A 255 -2.97 -6.11 -4.75
CA GLU A 255 -4.37 -6.04 -4.36
C GLU A 255 -4.82 -4.62 -3.96
N LEU A 256 -3.96 -3.87 -3.24
CA LEU A 256 -4.27 -2.48 -2.90
C LEU A 256 -4.23 -1.53 -4.11
N SER A 257 -3.24 -1.69 -5.00
CA SER A 257 -3.02 -0.78 -6.14
C SER A 257 -3.99 -1.04 -7.28
N SER A 258 -4.26 -2.31 -7.61
CA SER A 258 -5.21 -2.69 -8.66
C SER A 258 -6.61 -2.11 -8.40
N HIS A 259 -6.97 -1.86 -7.15
CA HIS A 259 -8.28 -1.34 -6.74
C HIS A 259 -8.26 0.14 -6.35
N GLY A 260 -7.12 0.82 -6.51
CA GLY A 260 -7.00 2.24 -6.19
C GLY A 260 -7.22 2.57 -4.72
N LEU A 261 -6.96 1.62 -3.81
CA LEU A 261 -7.07 1.85 -2.36
C LEU A 261 -5.89 2.67 -1.81
N ILE A 262 -4.78 2.71 -2.54
CA ILE A 262 -3.60 3.49 -2.21
C ILE A 262 -3.17 4.32 -3.41
N ASP A 263 -2.65 5.50 -3.15
CA ASP A 263 -2.02 6.36 -4.14
C ASP A 263 -0.50 6.16 -4.21
N MET A 264 0.08 5.42 -3.26
CA MET A 264 1.50 5.11 -3.21
C MET A 264 1.83 4.02 -2.20
N MET A 265 3.01 3.43 -2.36
CA MET A 265 3.64 2.65 -1.30
C MET A 265 4.90 3.39 -0.81
N THR A 266 5.28 3.16 0.43
CA THR A 266 6.58 3.58 0.95
C THR A 266 7.35 2.38 1.45
N VAL A 267 8.65 2.38 1.19
CA VAL A 267 9.54 1.34 1.69
C VAL A 267 10.35 1.91 2.83
N TRP A 268 10.19 1.33 4.03
CA TRP A 268 11.10 1.58 5.12
C TRP A 268 12.23 0.56 5.08
N ALA A 269 13.44 1.09 4.97
CA ALA A 269 14.60 0.32 4.61
C ALA A 269 15.59 0.28 5.77
N MET A 270 15.82 -0.90 6.34
CA MET A 270 16.97 -1.16 7.20
C MET A 270 17.57 -2.55 6.93
N SER A 271 18.76 -2.56 6.34
CA SER A 271 19.89 -3.49 6.65
C SER A 271 21.05 -3.31 5.67
N SER A 272 20.76 -3.16 4.38
CA SER A 272 21.71 -2.76 3.32
C SER A 272 20.88 -2.35 2.09
N ALA A 273 21.47 -1.94 0.97
CA ALA A 273 20.66 -1.72 -0.24
C ALA A 273 21.02 -2.55 -1.46
N GLY A 274 21.83 -3.60 -1.27
CA GLY A 274 21.64 -4.78 -2.12
C GLY A 274 20.23 -5.33 -1.90
N ASP A 275 19.79 -5.39 -0.63
CA ASP A 275 18.48 -5.92 -0.27
C ASP A 275 17.29 -5.06 -0.73
N GLN A 276 17.47 -3.75 -0.98
CA GLN A 276 16.36 -2.84 -1.27
C GLN A 276 16.01 -2.73 -2.75
N SER A 277 17.00 -2.74 -3.65
CA SER A 277 16.71 -2.77 -5.09
C SER A 277 16.15 -4.13 -5.49
N ASP A 278 16.66 -5.21 -4.89
CA ASP A 278 16.08 -6.55 -5.04
C ASP A 278 14.63 -6.57 -4.51
N PHE A 279 14.38 -6.00 -3.32
CA PHE A 279 13.02 -5.87 -2.78
C PHE A 279 12.09 -5.06 -3.69
N LEU A 280 12.52 -3.88 -4.15
CA LEU A 280 11.70 -3.05 -5.04
C LEU A 280 11.47 -3.69 -6.41
N SER A 281 12.42 -4.48 -6.90
CA SER A 281 12.29 -5.17 -8.19
C SER A 281 11.15 -6.17 -8.23
N VAL A 282 10.72 -6.68 -7.07
CA VAL A 282 9.52 -7.54 -6.96
C VAL A 282 8.27 -6.76 -7.36
N PHE A 283 8.11 -5.52 -6.86
CA PHE A 283 6.93 -4.70 -7.15
C PHE A 283 7.00 -3.96 -8.49
N ARG A 284 8.21 -3.71 -9.00
CA ARG A 284 8.51 -2.78 -10.11
C ARG A 284 9.23 -3.41 -11.28
N ALA A 285 9.13 -4.73 -11.48
CA ALA A 285 9.89 -5.46 -12.50
C ALA A 285 10.02 -4.66 -13.81
N GLY A 286 11.25 -4.45 -14.27
CA GLY A 286 11.50 -3.63 -15.46
C GLY A 286 10.77 -4.20 -16.68
N SER A 287 9.95 -3.38 -17.32
CA SER A 287 9.28 -3.57 -18.62
C SER A 287 9.65 -4.85 -19.40
N GLU A 288 8.95 -5.95 -19.15
CA GLU A 288 8.63 -6.92 -20.19
C GLU A 288 7.12 -6.80 -20.48
N THR A 289 6.78 -6.48 -21.73
CA THR A 289 5.40 -6.27 -22.15
C THR A 289 4.66 -7.60 -22.24
N PHE A 290 3.67 -7.81 -21.38
CA PHE A 290 2.76 -8.94 -21.48
C PHE A 290 1.45 -8.54 -22.16
N PRO A 291 0.90 -9.39 -23.04
CA PRO A 291 -0.41 -9.15 -23.63
C PRO A 291 -1.48 -9.18 -22.55
N THR A 292 -2.26 -8.11 -22.46
CA THR A 292 -3.46 -8.03 -21.62
C THR A 292 -4.37 -9.24 -21.91
N PRO A 293 -4.66 -10.11 -20.92
CA PRO A 293 -5.63 -11.17 -21.13
C PRO A 293 -6.99 -10.54 -21.44
N THR A 294 -7.69 -11.12 -22.40
CA THR A 294 -9.05 -10.70 -22.74
C THR A 294 -9.96 -10.98 -21.53
N PRO A 295 -10.73 -9.99 -21.04
CA PRO A 295 -11.55 -10.18 -19.84
C PRO A 295 -12.56 -11.30 -20.08
N THR A 296 -12.44 -12.37 -19.29
CA THR A 296 -13.44 -13.42 -19.18
C THR A 296 -14.13 -13.23 -17.84
N ASN A 297 -15.45 -13.01 -17.85
CA ASN A 297 -16.25 -12.86 -16.64
C ASN A 297 -16.19 -14.18 -15.84
N LYS A 298 -15.31 -14.26 -14.83
CA LYS A 298 -15.17 -15.44 -13.97
C LYS A 298 -16.27 -15.40 -12.91
N PRO A 299 -16.95 -16.52 -12.59
CA PRO A 299 -17.87 -16.53 -11.46
C PRO A 299 -17.13 -16.16 -10.17
N GLY A 300 -17.61 -15.16 -9.43
CA GLY A 300 -16.93 -14.65 -8.25
C GLY A 300 -16.06 -13.41 -8.49
N ASP A 301 -15.80 -13.02 -9.74
CA ASP A 301 -15.10 -11.79 -10.12
C ASP A 301 -16.12 -10.64 -10.17
N ALA A 302 -16.23 -9.88 -9.10
CA ALA A 302 -17.16 -8.76 -8.96
C ALA A 302 -16.60 -7.48 -9.57
N ASN A 303 -15.30 -7.21 -9.41
CA ASN A 303 -14.72 -5.97 -9.91
C ASN A 303 -14.40 -6.01 -11.43
N GLY A 304 -14.44 -7.20 -12.05
CA GLY A 304 -14.16 -7.43 -13.46
C GLY A 304 -12.67 -7.44 -13.81
N ASP A 305 -11.78 -7.66 -12.85
CA ASP A 305 -10.33 -7.64 -13.05
C ASP A 305 -9.75 -8.99 -13.53
N ASN A 306 -10.63 -9.99 -13.72
CA ASN A 306 -10.30 -11.35 -14.14
C ASN A 306 -9.47 -12.13 -13.09
N LEU A 307 -9.54 -11.73 -11.82
CA LEU A 307 -9.13 -12.49 -10.64
C LEU A 307 -10.37 -12.75 -9.79
N VAL A 308 -10.34 -13.82 -8.97
CA VAL A 308 -11.36 -14.04 -7.94
C VAL A 308 -10.68 -14.04 -6.59
N ASN A 309 -10.66 -12.89 -5.92
CA ASN A 309 -9.82 -12.62 -4.76
C ASN A 309 -10.62 -11.96 -3.62
N GLY A 310 -9.89 -11.47 -2.62
CA GLY A 310 -10.48 -10.95 -1.42
C GLY A 310 -11.27 -9.65 -1.61
N LEU A 311 -10.96 -8.87 -2.63
CA LEU A 311 -11.68 -7.64 -2.89
C LEU A 311 -13.01 -7.87 -3.63
N ASP A 312 -13.19 -8.96 -4.37
CA ASP A 312 -14.52 -9.40 -4.82
C ASP A 312 -15.43 -9.76 -3.63
N TYR A 313 -14.82 -10.38 -2.60
CA TYR A 313 -15.49 -10.63 -1.35
C TYR A 313 -15.90 -9.34 -0.65
N LEU A 314 -15.11 -8.26 -0.72
CA LEU A 314 -15.53 -6.96 -0.18
C LEU A 314 -16.72 -6.37 -0.94
N ILE A 315 -16.81 -6.57 -2.26
CA ILE A 315 -17.98 -6.15 -3.05
C ILE A 315 -19.21 -6.96 -2.62
N TRP A 316 -19.10 -8.28 -2.48
CA TRP A 316 -20.16 -9.13 -1.94
C TRP A 316 -20.58 -8.71 -0.54
N LEU A 317 -19.60 -8.46 0.34
CA LEU A 317 -19.84 -8.08 1.73
C LEU A 317 -20.56 -6.74 1.83
N SER A 318 -20.19 -5.76 1.00
CA SER A 318 -20.84 -4.44 0.97
C SER A 318 -22.30 -4.49 0.51
N HIS A 319 -22.65 -5.45 -0.34
CA HIS A 319 -24.00 -5.63 -0.86
C HIS A 319 -24.80 -6.74 -0.16
N PHE A 320 -24.24 -7.41 0.85
CA PHE A 320 -24.89 -8.53 1.52
C PHE A 320 -26.28 -8.15 2.06
N GLY A 321 -27.29 -8.91 1.64
CA GLY A 321 -28.70 -8.70 1.99
C GLY A 321 -29.44 -7.68 1.12
N GLN A 322 -28.79 -7.09 0.11
CA GLN A 322 -29.43 -6.15 -0.82
C GLN A 322 -30.04 -6.87 -2.03
N ASN A 323 -31.14 -6.31 -2.57
CA ASN A 323 -31.79 -6.77 -3.80
C ASN A 323 -31.19 -6.05 -5.02
N VAL A 324 -29.97 -6.42 -5.37
CA VAL A 324 -29.21 -5.89 -6.50
C VAL A 324 -28.74 -7.05 -7.35
N SER A 325 -28.68 -6.86 -8.68
CA SER A 325 -28.37 -7.94 -9.62
C SER A 325 -26.98 -7.80 -10.22
N GLY A 326 -26.37 -8.93 -10.55
CA GLY A 326 -25.12 -8.97 -11.30
C GLY A 326 -23.88 -9.17 -10.43
N PRO A 327 -22.82 -9.78 -10.98
CA PRO A 327 -21.58 -10.07 -10.27
C PRO A 327 -20.91 -8.79 -9.74
N ALA A 328 -21.02 -7.67 -10.45
CA ALA A 328 -20.50 -6.36 -9.99
C ALA A 328 -21.14 -5.81 -8.72
N ASN A 329 -22.27 -6.38 -8.29
CA ASN A 329 -22.89 -6.07 -7.02
C ASN A 329 -22.76 -7.24 -6.04
N GLY A 330 -21.94 -8.25 -6.32
CA GLY A 330 -21.82 -9.46 -5.50
C GLY A 330 -22.92 -10.50 -5.69
N ASP A 331 -23.84 -10.33 -6.66
CA ASP A 331 -24.86 -11.34 -7.02
C ASP A 331 -24.28 -12.29 -8.08
N PHE A 332 -23.38 -13.15 -7.62
CA PHE A 332 -22.60 -14.05 -8.47
C PHE A 332 -23.42 -15.17 -9.10
N ASN A 333 -24.57 -15.52 -8.54
CA ASN A 333 -25.49 -16.49 -9.15
C ASN A 333 -26.63 -15.82 -9.98
N ASN A 334 -26.63 -14.48 -10.09
CA ASN A 334 -27.60 -13.68 -10.84
C ASN A 334 -29.07 -13.93 -10.44
N ASN A 335 -29.36 -14.17 -9.16
CA ASN A 335 -30.73 -14.37 -8.67
C ASN A 335 -31.43 -13.06 -8.25
N GLY A 336 -30.71 -11.93 -8.25
CA GLY A 336 -31.19 -10.61 -7.87
C GLY A 336 -31.15 -10.29 -6.37
N VAL A 337 -30.51 -11.14 -5.57
CA VAL A 337 -30.32 -10.98 -4.12
C VAL A 337 -28.93 -11.46 -3.72
N VAL A 338 -28.13 -10.55 -3.16
CA VAL A 338 -26.78 -10.86 -2.69
C VAL A 338 -26.84 -11.54 -1.32
N ASN A 339 -26.51 -12.83 -1.26
CA ASN A 339 -26.63 -13.61 -0.04
C ASN A 339 -25.56 -14.71 0.07
N GLY A 340 -25.73 -15.63 1.03
CA GLY A 340 -24.77 -16.71 1.27
C GLY A 340 -24.58 -17.67 0.09
N ALA A 341 -25.54 -17.77 -0.84
CA ALA A 341 -25.36 -18.55 -2.05
C ALA A 341 -24.31 -17.92 -2.98
N ASP A 342 -24.23 -16.59 -3.03
CA ASP A 342 -23.22 -15.87 -3.81
C ASP A 342 -21.84 -16.01 -3.19
N TYR A 343 -21.76 -15.96 -1.85
CA TYR A 343 -20.51 -16.27 -1.13
C TYR A 343 -19.96 -17.65 -1.49
N LEU A 344 -20.83 -18.66 -1.63
CA LEU A 344 -20.39 -19.99 -2.06
C LEU A 344 -19.90 -20.01 -3.51
N VAL A 345 -20.45 -19.17 -4.40
CA VAL A 345 -19.92 -19.00 -5.75
C VAL A 345 -18.52 -18.40 -5.68
N TRP A 346 -18.35 -17.26 -5.00
CA TRP A 346 -17.04 -16.64 -4.81
C TRP A 346 -16.02 -17.62 -4.20
N LEU A 347 -16.37 -18.26 -3.07
CA LEU A 347 -15.49 -19.18 -2.36
C LEU A 347 -15.07 -20.38 -3.24
N SER A 348 -15.98 -20.88 -4.08
CA SER A 348 -15.66 -21.99 -5.00
C SER A 348 -14.71 -21.60 -6.14
N ASN A 349 -14.58 -20.30 -6.39
CA ASN A 349 -13.74 -19.75 -7.45
C ASN A 349 -12.54 -18.95 -6.88
N TYR A 350 -12.41 -18.82 -5.56
CA TYR A 350 -11.32 -18.06 -4.94
C TYR A 350 -9.93 -18.57 -5.39
N GLY A 351 -9.10 -17.65 -5.88
CA GLY A 351 -7.77 -17.90 -6.42
C GLY A 351 -7.73 -18.28 -7.91
N LEU A 352 -8.84 -18.16 -8.65
CA LEU A 352 -8.93 -18.48 -10.09
C LEU A 352 -8.48 -17.37 -11.04
#